data_AF-A0A9X2BYS8-F1
#
_entry.id   AF-A0A9X2BYS8-F1
#
_cell.length_a   1.000
_cell.length_b   1.000
_cell.length_c   1.000
_cell.angle_alpha   90.00
_cell.angle_beta   90.00
_cell.angle_gamma   90.00
#
_symmetry.space_group_name_H-M   'P 1'
#
loop_
_entity.id
_entity.type
_entity.pdbx_description
1 polymer ?
#
loop_
_entity_poly.entity_id
_entity_poly.type
_entity_poly.pdbx_seq_one_letter_code
_entity_poly.pdbx_strand_id
1 'polypeptide(L)'
;MKNITLGPFRVTPEGGLILRDPALRPQLRFAWRGRRCEAELVGGGLRLGALAGSIPFTAEPAGTHRPGVFAALQDLPASLPAGWRLSLLADHRIRLEAGQPMAQPATAIALVSALANFVLTLEPYLSRLEAVGVRRPATASVAASGAASPAGAGSART
;
A
#
# COMPACT_ATOMS: atom_id res chain seq x y z
N MET A 1 27.83 -20.74 -4.36
CA MET A 1 27.22 -19.62 -5.10
C MET A 1 26.93 -18.48 -4.14
N LYS A 2 27.10 -17.22 -4.55
CA LYS A 2 27.13 -16.06 -3.65
C LYS A 2 25.75 -15.38 -3.60
N ASN A 3 25.19 -15.22 -2.40
CA ASN A 3 23.93 -14.48 -2.22
C ASN A 3 24.15 -12.99 -2.52
N ILE A 4 23.19 -12.38 -3.20
CA ILE A 4 23.21 -10.94 -3.52
C ILE A 4 22.38 -10.20 -2.47
N THR A 5 22.80 -8.99 -2.11
CA THR A 5 22.06 -8.14 -1.19
C THR A 5 21.32 -7.07 -2.00
N LEU A 6 20.01 -6.95 -1.79
CA LEU A 6 19.17 -5.94 -2.43
C LEU A 6 18.39 -5.19 -1.35
N GLY A 7 18.92 -4.04 -0.94
CA GLY A 7 18.34 -3.23 0.14
C GLY A 7 18.14 -4.04 1.43
N PRO A 8 16.90 -4.20 1.93
CA PRO A 8 16.61 -4.94 3.16
C PRO A 8 16.65 -6.48 2.98
N PHE A 9 16.82 -6.97 1.75
CA PHE A 9 16.77 -8.39 1.43
C PHE A 9 18.14 -9.00 1.13
N ARG A 10 18.33 -10.25 1.52
CA ARG A 10 19.26 -11.18 0.89
C ARG A 10 18.49 -12.01 -0.12
N VAL A 11 19.01 -12.09 -1.34
CA VAL A 11 18.43 -12.87 -2.43
C VAL A 11 19.18 -14.19 -2.52
N THR A 12 18.45 -15.31 -2.38
CA THR A 12 19.00 -16.66 -2.56
C THR A 12 19.14 -17.00 -4.05
N PRO A 13 19.95 -17.99 -4.43
CA PRO A 13 20.06 -18.43 -5.83
C PRO A 13 18.72 -18.84 -6.46
N GLU A 14 17.78 -19.31 -5.64
CA GLU A 14 16.42 -19.71 -6.03
C GLU A 14 15.45 -18.52 -6.13
N GLY A 15 15.94 -17.29 -5.91
CA GLY A 15 15.14 -16.07 -5.96
C GLY A 15 14.35 -15.78 -4.69
N GLY A 16 14.66 -16.45 -3.58
CA GLY A 16 14.07 -16.19 -2.28
C GLY A 16 14.54 -14.86 -1.70
N LEU A 17 13.61 -14.05 -1.22
CA LEU A 17 13.82 -12.78 -0.54
C LEU A 17 13.77 -13.00 0.96
N ILE A 18 14.95 -13.06 1.58
CA ILE A 18 15.08 -13.20 3.03
C ILE A 18 15.38 -11.84 3.63
N LEU A 19 14.59 -11.42 4.62
CA LEU A 19 14.89 -10.19 5.37
C LEU A 19 16.25 -10.32 6.05
N ARG A 20 17.09 -9.29 5.90
CA ARG A 20 18.38 -9.21 6.59
C ARG A 20 18.22 -9.13 8.11
N ASP A 21 17.12 -8.54 8.55
CA ASP A 21 16.73 -8.39 9.94
C ASP A 21 15.19 -8.58 10.03
N PRO A 22 14.70 -9.54 10.82
CA PRO A 22 13.26 -9.79 10.97
C PRO A 22 12.49 -8.64 11.65
N ALA A 23 13.17 -7.69 12.29
CA ALA A 23 12.56 -6.47 12.81
C ALA A 23 12.23 -5.46 11.71
N LEU A 24 12.86 -5.56 10.53
CA LEU A 24 12.56 -4.68 9.41
C LEU A 24 11.13 -4.86 8.92
N ARG A 25 10.56 -3.75 8.44
CA ARG A 25 9.25 -3.69 7.79
C ARG A 25 9.39 -3.02 6.42
N PRO A 26 9.94 -3.71 5.41
CA PRO A 26 10.09 -3.11 4.09
C PRO A 26 8.73 -2.70 3.52
N GLN A 27 8.67 -1.48 3.01
CA GLN A 27 7.51 -0.95 2.31
C GLN A 27 7.83 -0.76 0.82
N LEU A 28 6.92 -1.25 -0.03
CA LEU A 28 6.88 -0.93 -1.45
C LEU A 28 5.72 0.04 -1.68
N ARG A 29 5.98 1.08 -2.48
CA ARG A 29 4.97 2.07 -2.86
C ARG A 29 4.85 2.06 -4.37
N PHE A 30 3.61 2.07 -4.84
CA PHE A 30 3.31 2.09 -6.27
C PHE A 30 2.01 2.86 -6.52
N ALA A 31 1.72 3.12 -7.78
CA ALA A 31 0.50 3.80 -8.17
C ALA A 31 -0.38 2.89 -9.03
N TRP A 32 -1.68 2.91 -8.80
CA TRP A 32 -2.68 2.23 -9.61
C TRP A 32 -3.82 3.20 -9.93
N ARG A 33 -4.10 3.46 -11.22
CA ARG A 33 -5.11 4.42 -11.68
C ARG A 33 -5.06 5.78 -10.97
N GLY A 34 -3.85 6.31 -10.79
CA GLY A 34 -3.61 7.60 -10.11
C GLY A 34 -3.76 7.57 -8.58
N ARG A 35 -3.94 6.39 -7.98
CA ARG A 35 -4.03 6.21 -6.53
C ARG A 35 -2.74 5.64 -5.97
N ARG A 36 -2.36 6.13 -4.80
CA ARG A 36 -1.22 5.59 -4.06
C ARG A 36 -1.61 4.26 -3.41
N CYS A 37 -0.82 3.25 -3.71
CA CYS A 37 -0.86 1.94 -3.09
C CYS A 37 0.43 1.68 -2.33
N GLU A 38 0.34 0.88 -1.29
CA GLU A 38 1.48 0.44 -0.50
C GLU A 38 1.36 -1.02 -0.11
N ALA A 39 2.52 -1.66 0.00
CA ALA A 39 2.66 -3.03 0.44
C ALA A 39 3.75 -3.07 1.51
N GLU A 40 3.45 -3.64 2.66
CA GLU A 40 4.35 -3.76 3.80
C GLU A 40 4.53 -5.24 4.12
N LEU A 41 5.77 -5.70 4.21
CA LEU A 41 6.07 -7.05 4.69
C LEU A 41 6.02 -7.07 6.22
N VAL A 42 5.08 -7.83 6.79
CA VAL A 42 4.85 -7.91 8.24
C VAL A 42 4.64 -9.36 8.65
N GLY A 43 5.43 -9.85 9.62
CA GLY A 43 5.15 -11.13 10.29
C GLY A 43 5.03 -12.34 9.36
N GLY A 44 5.80 -12.38 8.27
CA GLY A 44 5.76 -13.45 7.28
C GLY A 44 4.65 -13.34 6.23
N GLY A 45 3.83 -12.29 6.26
CA GLY A 45 2.81 -11.98 5.27
C GLY A 45 2.98 -10.59 4.64
N LEU A 46 1.97 -10.19 3.87
CA LEU A 46 1.91 -8.90 3.20
C LEU A 46 0.67 -8.13 3.67
N ARG A 47 0.87 -6.90 4.15
CA ARG A 47 -0.19 -5.94 4.36
C ARG A 47 -0.23 -4.99 3.18
N LEU A 48 -1.39 -4.87 2.56
CA LEU A 48 -1.61 -4.01 1.40
C LEU A 48 -2.59 -2.92 1.76
N GLY A 49 -2.37 -1.73 1.18
CA GLY A 49 -3.22 -0.58 1.37
C GLY A 49 -3.33 0.23 0.09
N ALA A 50 -4.50 0.81 -0.15
CA ALA A 50 -4.72 1.79 -1.20
C ALA A 50 -5.53 2.97 -0.68
N LEU A 51 -5.11 4.18 -1.06
CA LEU A 51 -5.91 5.39 -0.87
C LEU A 51 -6.97 5.44 -1.97
N ALA A 52 -8.20 5.08 -1.64
CA ALA A 52 -9.32 5.02 -2.59
C ALA A 52 -9.77 6.42 -3.03
N GLY A 53 -9.66 7.41 -2.14
CA GLY A 53 -10.05 8.79 -2.39
C GLY A 53 -10.30 9.57 -1.11
N SER A 54 -11.06 10.65 -1.19
CA SER A 54 -11.49 11.43 -0.03
C SER A 54 -12.98 11.73 -0.06
N ILE A 55 -13.56 11.85 1.13
CA ILE A 55 -14.93 12.35 1.29
C ILE A 55 -14.91 13.86 0.99
N PRO A 56 -15.77 14.35 0.10
CA PRO A 56 -15.86 15.77 -0.22
C PRO A 56 -16.20 16.63 0.99
N PHE A 57 -15.60 17.83 1.10
CA PHE A 57 -15.88 18.74 2.21
C PHE A 57 -17.28 19.34 2.13
N THR A 58 -17.84 19.74 3.26
CA THR A 58 -19.19 20.36 3.34
C THR A 58 -19.27 21.72 2.64
N ALA A 59 -18.14 22.40 2.46
CA ALA A 59 -18.05 23.70 1.78
C ALA A 59 -17.98 23.59 0.24
N GLU A 60 -17.95 22.38 -0.31
CA GLU A 60 -17.90 22.17 -1.76
C GLU A 60 -19.29 22.34 -2.42
N PRO A 61 -19.35 22.68 -3.72
CA PRO A 61 -20.61 23.01 -4.39
C PRO A 61 -21.67 21.90 -4.33
N ALA A 62 -22.94 22.31 -4.37
CA ALA A 62 -24.16 21.51 -4.21
C ALA A 62 -24.35 20.30 -5.17
N GLY A 63 -23.40 20.03 -6.08
CA GLY A 63 -23.38 18.84 -6.93
C GLY A 63 -22.68 17.63 -6.30
N THR A 64 -22.13 17.75 -5.09
CA THR A 64 -21.37 16.67 -4.45
C THR A 64 -22.21 15.95 -3.40
N HIS A 65 -22.77 14.79 -3.75
CA HIS A 65 -23.74 14.06 -2.93
C HIS A 65 -23.09 13.33 -1.73
N ARG A 66 -22.61 14.10 -0.76
CA ARG A 66 -21.97 13.62 0.48
C ARG A 66 -22.79 12.57 1.24
N PRO A 67 -24.14 12.66 1.35
CA PRO A 67 -24.94 11.58 1.95
C PRO A 67 -24.82 10.25 1.21
N GLY A 68 -24.68 10.29 -0.12
CA GLY A 68 -24.51 9.10 -0.97
C GLY A 68 -23.16 8.43 -0.76
N VAL A 69 -22.11 9.24 -0.56
CA VAL A 69 -20.78 8.73 -0.18
C VAL A 69 -20.83 8.03 1.17
N PHE A 70 -21.46 8.61 2.19
CA PHE A 70 -21.56 7.99 3.50
C PHE A 70 -22.41 6.71 3.49
N ALA A 71 -23.54 6.70 2.78
CA ALA A 71 -24.34 5.48 2.60
C ALA A 71 -23.51 4.37 1.94
N ALA A 72 -22.78 4.70 0.86
CA ALA A 72 -21.90 3.74 0.21
C ALA A 72 -20.78 3.23 1.15
N LEU A 73 -20.21 4.10 1.99
CA LEU A 73 -19.18 3.70 2.97
C LEU A 73 -19.73 2.81 4.09
N GLN A 74 -21.02 2.95 4.43
CA GLN A 74 -21.69 2.06 5.39
C GLN A 74 -21.95 0.67 4.80
N ASP A 75 -22.30 0.60 3.52
CA ASP A 75 -22.60 -0.67 2.84
C ASP A 75 -21.35 -1.41 2.36
N LEU A 76 -20.28 -0.68 2.02
CA LEU A 76 -19.09 -1.24 1.39
C LEU A 76 -18.42 -2.36 2.22
N PRO A 77 -18.23 -2.24 3.56
CA PRO A 77 -17.57 -3.27 4.36
C PRO A 77 -18.20 -4.66 4.24
N ALA A 78 -19.53 -4.74 4.10
CA ALA A 78 -20.24 -6.02 3.95
C ALA A 78 -19.99 -6.68 2.58
N SER A 79 -19.57 -5.92 1.58
CA SER A 79 -19.25 -6.40 0.23
C SER A 79 -17.77 -6.64 -0.03
N LEU A 80 -16.90 -6.32 0.94
CA LEU A 80 -15.46 -6.53 0.82
C LEU A 80 -15.11 -8.01 0.97
N PRO A 81 -14.04 -8.49 0.32
CA PRO A 81 -13.58 -9.85 0.49
C PRO A 81 -13.12 -10.10 1.93
N ALA A 82 -13.10 -11.37 2.34
CA ALA A 82 -12.58 -11.74 3.66
C ALA A 82 -11.14 -11.22 3.87
N GLY A 83 -10.88 -10.65 5.04
CA GLY A 83 -9.57 -10.08 5.39
C GLY A 83 -9.32 -8.65 4.87
N TRP A 84 -10.27 -8.08 4.13
CA TRP A 84 -10.22 -6.67 3.73
C TRP A 84 -10.87 -5.78 4.78
N ARG A 85 -10.38 -4.54 4.87
CA ARG A 85 -10.87 -3.51 5.78
C ARG A 85 -10.98 -2.18 5.09
N LEU A 86 -12.02 -1.44 5.43
CA LEU A 86 -12.23 -0.06 5.07
C LEU A 86 -11.92 0.82 6.28
N SER A 87 -11.08 1.83 6.09
CA SER A 87 -10.70 2.77 7.13
C SER A 87 -10.90 4.20 6.62
N LEU A 88 -11.53 5.04 7.44
CA LEU A 88 -11.57 6.49 7.22
C LEU A 88 -10.45 7.12 8.04
N LEU A 89 -9.50 7.76 7.37
CA LEU A 89 -8.41 8.47 8.02
C LEU A 89 -8.91 9.82 8.56
N ALA A 90 -8.19 10.38 9.54
CA ALA A 90 -8.55 11.65 10.19
C ALA A 90 -8.62 12.84 9.22
N ASP A 91 -7.97 12.74 8.07
CA ASP A 91 -7.98 13.72 6.99
C ASP A 91 -9.06 13.46 5.92
N HIS A 92 -10.11 12.71 6.27
CA HIS A 92 -11.23 12.35 5.40
C HIS A 92 -10.86 11.49 4.19
N ARG A 93 -9.64 10.91 4.17
CA ARG A 93 -9.25 9.96 3.14
C ARG A 93 -9.76 8.57 3.45
N ILE A 94 -10.25 7.91 2.40
CA ILE A 94 -10.75 6.54 2.45
C ILE A 94 -9.59 5.62 2.08
N ARG A 95 -9.33 4.63 2.94
CA ARG A 95 -8.28 3.63 2.78
C ARG A 95 -8.88 2.24 2.76
N LEU A 96 -8.50 1.44 1.77
CA LEU A 96 -8.83 0.02 1.68
C LEU A 96 -7.56 -0.78 1.95
N GLU A 97 -7.66 -1.75 2.85
CA GLU A 97 -6.52 -2.54 3.30
C GLU A 97 -6.84 -4.03 3.24
N ALA A 98 -5.83 -4.84 2.93
CA ALA A 98 -5.94 -6.29 2.96
C ALA A 98 -4.69 -6.89 3.61
N GLY A 99 -4.87 -7.89 4.46
CA GLY A 99 -3.79 -8.77 4.88
C GLY A 99 -3.82 -10.05 4.07
N GLN A 100 -2.67 -10.47 3.52
CA GLN A 100 -2.56 -11.77 2.89
C GLN A 100 -1.34 -12.55 3.41
N PRO A 101 -1.47 -13.88 3.58
CA PRO A 101 -0.32 -14.73 3.85
C PRO A 101 0.61 -14.69 2.63
N MET A 102 1.92 -14.82 2.87
CA MET A 102 2.90 -14.95 1.82
C MET A 102 3.73 -16.21 2.06
N ALA A 103 3.85 -17.06 1.04
CA ALA A 103 4.66 -18.25 1.11
C ALA A 103 6.12 -17.88 1.43
N GLN A 104 6.78 -18.72 2.22
CA GLN A 104 8.17 -18.52 2.62
C GLN A 104 9.07 -19.60 2.00
N PRO A 105 10.25 -19.23 1.45
CA PRO A 105 10.75 -17.86 1.32
C PRO A 105 9.94 -17.05 0.29
N ALA A 106 9.60 -15.81 0.63
CA ALA A 106 8.92 -14.92 -0.29
C ALA A 106 9.77 -14.72 -1.55
N THR A 107 9.20 -14.79 -2.75
CA THR A 107 9.93 -14.50 -4.00
C THR A 107 9.48 -13.17 -4.57
N ALA A 108 10.31 -12.57 -5.43
CA ALA A 108 9.90 -11.35 -6.16
C ALA A 108 8.64 -11.59 -6.99
N ILE A 109 8.52 -12.78 -7.61
CA ILE A 109 7.33 -13.18 -8.37
C ILE A 109 6.10 -13.26 -7.46
N ALA A 110 6.21 -13.95 -6.33
CA ALA A 110 5.08 -14.05 -5.38
C ALA A 110 4.63 -12.67 -4.89
N LEU A 111 5.57 -11.77 -4.60
CA LEU A 111 5.29 -10.40 -4.21
C LEU A 111 4.54 -9.65 -5.32
N VAL A 112 5.06 -9.64 -6.55
CA VAL A 112 4.42 -8.93 -7.67
C VAL A 112 3.05 -9.51 -7.99
N SER A 113 2.89 -10.84 -7.96
CA SER A 113 1.58 -11.50 -8.13
C SER A 113 0.60 -11.08 -7.03
N ALA A 114 1.05 -10.98 -5.78
CA ALA A 114 0.25 -10.49 -4.67
C ALA A 114 -0.19 -9.02 -4.87
N LEU A 115 0.69 -8.16 -5.40
CA LEU A 115 0.34 -6.77 -5.75
C LEU A 115 -0.69 -6.71 -6.89
N ALA A 116 -0.49 -7.51 -7.94
CA ALA A 116 -1.38 -7.57 -9.09
C ALA A 116 -2.79 -8.05 -8.70
N ASN A 117 -2.87 -9.15 -7.94
CA ASN A 117 -4.14 -9.68 -7.44
C ASN A 117 -4.88 -8.65 -6.56
N PHE A 118 -4.14 -7.92 -5.72
CA PHE A 118 -4.73 -6.87 -4.91
C PHE A 118 -5.35 -5.77 -5.75
N VAL A 119 -4.64 -5.21 -6.74
CA VAL A 119 -5.20 -4.11 -7.55
C VAL A 119 -6.36 -4.56 -8.42
N LEU A 120 -6.34 -5.78 -8.93
CA LEU A 120 -7.45 -6.34 -9.71
C LEU A 120 -8.69 -6.56 -8.84
N THR A 121 -8.51 -7.04 -7.61
CA THR A 121 -9.61 -7.20 -6.63
C THR A 121 -10.14 -5.84 -6.16
N LEU A 122 -9.27 -4.84 -6.05
CA LEU A 122 -9.60 -3.48 -5.61
C LEU A 122 -10.47 -2.73 -6.62
N GLU A 123 -10.29 -2.99 -7.92
CA GLU A 123 -10.90 -2.26 -9.04
C GLU A 123 -12.42 -2.05 -8.97
N PRO A 124 -13.27 -3.07 -8.71
CA PRO A 124 -14.73 -2.87 -8.62
C PRO A 124 -15.12 -1.93 -7.48
N TYR A 125 -14.40 -1.97 -6.36
CA TYR A 125 -14.68 -1.12 -5.20
C TYR A 125 -14.30 0.33 -5.45
N LEU A 126 -13.19 0.58 -6.16
CA LEU A 126 -12.82 1.93 -6.59
C LEU A 126 -13.87 2.51 -7.53
N SER A 127 -14.35 1.71 -8.49
CA SER A 127 -15.37 2.14 -9.44
C SER A 127 -16.69 2.48 -8.75
N ARG A 128 -17.11 1.67 -7.76
CA ARG A 128 -18.30 1.95 -6.94
C ARG A 128 -18.17 3.24 -6.14
N LEU A 129 -17.01 3.49 -5.54
CA LEU A 129 -16.73 4.72 -4.78
C LEU A 129 -16.71 5.95 -5.70
N GLU A 130 -16.11 5.85 -6.89
CA GLU A 130 -16.13 6.92 -7.89
C GLU A 130 -17.55 7.26 -8.33
N ALA A 131 -18.39 6.26 -8.56
CA ALA A 131 -19.79 6.45 -9.00
C ALA A 131 -20.64 7.25 -8.00
N VAL A 132 -20.33 7.19 -6.71
CA VAL A 132 -21.03 7.95 -5.66
C VAL A 132 -20.37 9.29 -5.32
N GLY A 133 -19.31 9.66 -6.04
CA GLY A 133 -18.67 10.97 -5.91
C GLY A 133 -17.46 11.02 -4.99
N VAL A 134 -16.84 9.89 -4.64
CA VAL A 134 -15.52 9.90 -3.98
C VAL A 134 -14.48 10.47 -4.95
N ARG A 135 -13.81 11.54 -4.54
CA ARG A 135 -12.76 12.16 -5.35
C ARG A 135 -11.48 11.34 -5.28
N ARG A 136 -10.81 11.17 -6.43
CA ARG A 136 -9.47 10.59 -6.46
C ARG A 136 -8.51 11.46 -5.64
N PRO A 137 -7.56 10.88 -4.91
CA PRO A 137 -6.56 11.67 -4.22
C PRO A 137 -5.78 12.50 -5.24
N ALA A 138 -5.51 13.77 -4.93
CA ALA A 138 -4.52 14.52 -5.69
C ALA A 138 -3.19 13.76 -5.62
N THR A 139 -2.61 13.43 -6.77
CA THR A 139 -1.36 12.68 -6.84
C THR A 139 -0.23 13.49 -6.22
N ALA A 140 0.18 13.14 -5.00
CA ALA A 140 1.50 13.49 -4.52
C ALA A 140 2.52 12.59 -5.22
N SER A 141 3.44 13.19 -5.97
CA SER A 141 4.55 12.50 -6.64
C SER A 141 5.24 11.55 -5.64
N VAL A 142 5.36 10.27 -6.00
CA VAL A 142 6.10 9.29 -5.21
C VAL A 142 7.59 9.55 -5.45
N ALA A 143 8.14 10.58 -4.81
CA ALA A 143 9.59 10.76 -4.76
C ALA A 143 10.17 9.59 -3.95
N ALA A 144 10.99 8.77 -4.61
CA ALA A 144 11.72 7.68 -3.99
C ALA A 144 12.73 8.25 -2.99
N SER A 145 12.38 8.27 -1.70
CA SER A 145 13.33 8.62 -0.63
C SER A 145 14.20 7.40 -0.32
N GLY A 146 15.13 7.11 -1.21
CA GLY A 146 16.30 6.28 -0.92
C GLY A 146 17.46 7.18 -0.53
N ALA A 147 17.51 7.65 0.72
CA ALA A 147 18.70 8.28 1.28
C ALA A 147 19.27 7.32 2.34
N ALA A 148 20.21 6.50 1.90
CA ALA A 148 21.16 5.85 2.80
C ALA A 148 22.07 6.95 3.38
N SER A 149 21.99 7.20 4.69
CA SER A 149 23.04 7.93 5.40
C SER A 149 24.34 7.11 5.34
N PRO A 150 25.46 7.65 4.83
CA PRO A 150 26.76 7.12 5.20
C PRO A 150 27.10 7.64 6.59
N ALA A 151 27.06 6.75 7.58
CA ALA A 151 27.72 6.96 8.85
C ALA A 151 29.23 6.73 8.69
N GLY A 152 30.03 7.72 9.07
CA GLY A 152 31.32 7.53 9.75
C GLY A 152 32.58 7.32 8.90
N ALA A 153 33.40 8.36 8.82
CA ALA A 153 34.85 8.30 9.00
C ALA A 153 35.20 9.54 9.84
N GLY A 154 35.87 9.48 10.99
CA GLY A 154 36.98 8.62 11.34
C GLY A 154 38.12 9.56 11.76
N SER A 155 38.25 9.72 13.08
CA SER A 155 39.32 10.34 13.86
C SER A 155 40.70 10.53 13.18
N ALA A 156 41.30 11.71 13.33
CA ALA A 156 42.74 11.87 13.27
C ALA A 156 43.21 12.73 14.46
N ARG A 157 43.97 12.09 15.35
CA ARG A 157 44.86 12.72 16.33
C ARG A 157 45.91 13.55 15.59
N THR A 158 46.25 14.74 16.07
CA THR A 158 47.60 15.03 16.58
C THR A 158 47.52 16.17 17.57
#